data_AF-A0A963KZT9-F1
#
_entry.id   AF-A0A963KZT9-F1
#
_cell.length_a   1.000
_cell.length_b   1.000
_cell.length_c   1.000
_cell.angle_alpha   90.00
_cell.angle_beta   90.00
_cell.angle_gamma   90.00
#
_symmetry.space_group_name_H-M   'P 1'
#
loop_
_entity.id
_entity.type
_entity.pdbx_description
1 polymer ?
#
loop_
_entity_poly.entity_id
_entity_poly.type
_entity_poly.pdbx_seq_one_letter_code
_entity_poly.pdbx_strand_id
1 'polypeptide(L)'
;MIDLYYAATPNGWKISIMLEETGLPYRLVPVRFESGDQYTEDFRRISPNGRIPAIVDHDAPDGPLAMFESGAILIYLAEKSGMLLPRELHKRFAVIQWVMWQMAGLGPMAGQNGHFLLYAPEKLRYAIERYGKEVRRLYGVLDRQLGETGDHIAGAYSIADIACFPWIMTHKKQGLTLDDFPNVKRWFAMLRARDTLQRGLAVGGGMTRSAETLSEKEKARFFGYEER
;
A
#
# COMPACT_ATOMS: atom_id res chain seq x y z
N MET A 1 -4.95 4.32 -21.40
CA MET A 1 -3.82 3.55 -20.87
C MET A 1 -3.38 4.25 -19.60
N ILE A 2 -3.06 3.52 -18.54
CA ILE A 2 -2.69 4.11 -17.25
C ILE A 2 -1.17 4.17 -17.10
N ASP A 3 -0.60 5.33 -16.82
CA ASP A 3 0.77 5.42 -16.31
C ASP A 3 0.76 5.23 -14.80
N LEU A 4 1.49 4.24 -14.29
CA LEU A 4 1.66 3.98 -12.85
C LEU A 4 3.06 4.42 -12.41
N TYR A 5 3.13 5.52 -11.67
CA TYR A 5 4.36 6.01 -11.05
C TYR A 5 4.64 5.23 -9.76
N TYR A 6 5.72 4.45 -9.76
CA TYR A 6 5.85 3.27 -8.91
C TYR A 6 7.20 3.12 -8.22
N ALA A 7 7.14 2.56 -7.01
CA ALA A 7 8.25 1.88 -6.35
C ALA A 7 7.69 0.63 -5.61
N ALA A 8 8.51 -0.43 -5.48
CA ALA A 8 8.10 -1.71 -4.88
C ALA A 8 7.98 -1.62 -3.35
N THR A 9 6.91 -0.96 -2.91
CA THR A 9 6.55 -0.68 -1.53
C THR A 9 5.13 -1.16 -1.25
N PRO A 10 4.72 -1.32 0.02
CA PRO A 10 3.34 -1.64 0.35
C PRO A 10 2.29 -0.76 -0.34
N ASN A 11 2.52 0.56 -0.45
CA ASN A 11 1.58 1.45 -1.12
C ASN A 11 1.61 1.29 -2.65
N GLY A 12 2.78 1.06 -3.25
CA GLY A 12 2.89 0.76 -4.68
C GLY A 12 2.21 -0.55 -5.07
N TRP A 13 2.42 -1.61 -4.27
CA TRP A 13 1.83 -2.93 -4.50
C TRP A 13 0.31 -2.92 -4.51
N LYS A 14 -0.35 -2.06 -3.73
CA LYS A 14 -1.82 -1.90 -3.80
C LYS A 14 -2.28 -1.66 -5.24
N ILE A 15 -1.58 -0.78 -5.96
CA ILE A 15 -2.02 -0.33 -7.28
C ILE A 15 -1.60 -1.32 -8.35
N SER A 16 -0.41 -1.94 -8.26
CA SER A 16 -0.05 -3.00 -9.19
C SER A 16 -0.95 -4.24 -9.04
N ILE A 17 -1.31 -4.63 -7.81
CA ILE A 17 -2.30 -5.69 -7.56
C ILE A 17 -3.66 -5.31 -8.15
N MET A 18 -4.13 -4.07 -7.93
CA MET A 18 -5.40 -3.61 -8.48
C MET A 18 -5.45 -3.66 -10.02
N LEU A 19 -4.38 -3.23 -10.69
CA LEU A 19 -4.30 -3.24 -12.15
C LEU A 19 -4.27 -4.68 -12.69
N GLU A 20 -3.55 -5.60 -12.03
CA GLU A 20 -3.54 -7.02 -12.39
C GLU A 20 -4.88 -7.72 -12.14
N GLU A 21 -5.61 -7.38 -11.07
CA GLU A 21 -6.93 -7.94 -10.77
C GLU A 21 -8.01 -7.45 -11.75
N THR A 22 -7.90 -6.21 -12.23
CA THR A 22 -8.88 -5.61 -13.14
C THR A 22 -8.54 -5.77 -14.63
N GLY A 23 -7.28 -6.14 -14.95
CA GLY A 23 -6.80 -6.24 -16.33
C GLY A 23 -6.71 -4.90 -17.06
N LEU A 24 -6.79 -3.77 -16.34
CA LEU A 24 -6.64 -2.44 -16.94
C LEU A 24 -5.21 -2.27 -17.50
N PRO A 25 -5.03 -1.87 -18.77
CA PRO A 25 -3.72 -1.73 -19.37
C PRO A 25 -2.94 -0.58 -18.74
N TYR A 26 -1.72 -0.87 -18.32
CA TYR A 26 -0.85 0.12 -17.68
C TYR A 26 0.60 0.06 -18.16
N ARG A 27 1.27 1.20 -18.06
CA ARG A 27 2.71 1.36 -18.23
C ARG A 27 3.31 1.73 -16.87
N LEU A 28 4.37 1.02 -16.49
CA LEU A 28 5.09 1.31 -15.25
C LEU A 28 6.09 2.46 -15.47
N VAL A 29 6.04 3.48 -14.61
CA VAL A 29 6.99 4.60 -14.59
C VAL A 29 7.75 4.57 -13.26
N PRO A 30 9.01 4.09 -13.23
CA PRO A 30 9.76 3.95 -11.99
C PRO A 30 10.06 5.31 -11.35
N VAL A 31 9.88 5.42 -10.03
CA VAL A 31 10.29 6.57 -9.21
C VAL A 31 11.38 6.12 -8.25
N ARG A 32 12.61 6.60 -8.45
CA ARG A 32 13.78 6.25 -7.64
C ARG A 32 13.95 7.22 -6.47
N PHE A 33 13.77 6.72 -5.25
CA PHE A 33 13.88 7.54 -4.04
C PHE A 33 15.31 7.97 -3.74
N GLU A 34 16.29 7.14 -4.07
CA GLU A 34 17.72 7.42 -3.93
C GLU A 34 18.17 8.57 -4.84
N SER A 35 17.54 8.70 -6.02
CA SER A 35 17.77 9.81 -6.94
C SER A 35 16.96 11.06 -6.58
N GLY A 36 15.97 10.95 -5.69
CA GLY A 36 15.09 12.05 -5.33
C GLY A 36 14.01 12.36 -6.39
N ASP A 37 13.69 11.39 -7.27
CA ASP A 37 12.72 11.58 -8.37
C ASP A 37 11.37 12.13 -7.87
N GLN A 38 10.96 11.74 -6.65
CA GLN A 38 9.73 12.17 -5.98
C GLN A 38 9.69 13.66 -5.61
N TYR A 39 10.82 14.37 -5.73
CA TYR A 39 10.94 15.79 -5.45
C TYR A 39 11.09 16.64 -6.71
N THR A 40 11.15 16.02 -7.89
CA THR A 40 11.16 16.72 -9.18
C THR A 40 9.85 17.49 -9.38
N GLU A 41 9.93 18.61 -10.11
CA GLU A 41 8.75 19.42 -10.44
C GLU A 41 7.73 18.61 -11.25
N ASP A 42 8.20 17.82 -12.23
CA ASP A 42 7.36 16.98 -13.08
C ASP A 42 6.54 15.98 -12.27
N PHE A 43 7.18 15.29 -11.29
CA PHE A 43 6.44 14.38 -10.43
C PHE A 43 5.48 15.12 -9.51
N ARG A 44 5.87 16.28 -8.98
CA ARG A 44 5.00 17.09 -8.09
C ARG A 44 3.79 17.69 -8.79
N ARG A 45 3.83 17.89 -10.11
CA ARG A 45 2.64 18.24 -10.90
C ARG A 45 1.58 17.14 -10.88
N ILE A 46 1.97 15.88 -10.69
CA ILE A 46 1.08 14.72 -10.60
C ILE A 46 0.71 14.41 -9.14
N SER A 47 1.70 14.39 -8.26
CA SER A 47 1.56 14.15 -6.82
C SER A 47 2.17 15.31 -6.04
N PRO A 48 1.39 16.35 -5.70
CA PRO A 48 1.89 17.50 -4.95
C PRO A 48 2.50 17.14 -3.59
N ASN A 49 2.08 16.01 -3.01
CA ASN A 49 2.64 15.45 -1.77
C ASN A 49 4.07 14.86 -1.98
N GLY A 50 4.51 14.68 -3.22
CA GLY A 50 5.82 14.09 -3.54
C GLY A 50 5.92 12.64 -3.08
N ARG A 51 4.82 11.88 -3.14
CA ARG A 51 4.75 10.47 -2.73
C ARG A 51 4.16 9.60 -3.84
N ILE A 52 4.70 8.38 -3.96
CA ILE A 52 4.10 7.29 -4.73
C ILE A 52 3.10 6.50 -3.85
N PRO A 53 2.19 5.72 -4.45
CA PRO A 53 1.89 5.65 -5.88
C PRO A 53 1.20 6.92 -6.38
N ALA A 54 1.37 7.19 -7.67
CA ALA A 54 0.57 8.14 -8.42
C ALA A 54 0.23 7.53 -9.78
N ILE A 55 -0.87 7.96 -10.39
CA ILE A 55 -1.24 7.54 -11.74
C ILE A 55 -1.56 8.73 -12.64
N VAL A 56 -1.45 8.51 -13.94
CA VAL A 56 -2.12 9.34 -14.95
C VAL A 56 -2.94 8.41 -15.83
N ASP A 57 -4.26 8.59 -15.85
CA ASP A 57 -5.12 7.89 -16.79
C ASP A 57 -5.35 8.76 -18.03
N HIS A 58 -4.78 8.34 -19.15
CA HIS A 58 -4.90 9.04 -20.44
C HIS A 58 -6.26 8.83 -21.11
N ASP A 59 -7.06 7.85 -20.67
CA ASP A 59 -8.38 7.53 -21.24
C ASP A 59 -9.52 7.99 -20.33
N ALA A 60 -9.29 8.96 -19.44
CA ALA A 60 -10.36 9.55 -18.64
C ALA A 60 -11.30 10.41 -19.53
N PRO A 61 -12.62 10.45 -19.28
CA PRO A 61 -13.60 11.06 -20.18
C PRO A 61 -13.35 12.54 -20.54
N ASP A 62 -12.85 13.32 -19.57
CA ASP A 62 -12.63 14.77 -19.72
C ASP A 62 -11.15 15.11 -20.00
N GLY A 63 -10.39 14.13 -20.51
CA GLY A 63 -8.94 14.23 -20.76
C GLY A 63 -8.11 13.60 -19.64
N PRO A 64 -6.76 13.65 -19.75
CA PRO A 64 -5.87 12.94 -18.83
C PRO A 64 -6.09 13.31 -17.36
N LEU A 65 -6.30 12.30 -16.51
CA LEU A 65 -6.54 12.49 -15.08
C LEU A 65 -5.32 12.03 -14.26
N ALA A 66 -4.64 12.98 -13.63
CA ALA A 66 -3.59 12.71 -12.65
C ALA A 66 -4.19 12.46 -11.26
N MET A 67 -3.72 11.42 -10.57
CA MET A 67 -4.16 11.09 -9.21
C MET A 67 -3.00 10.64 -8.32
N PHE A 68 -3.07 11.00 -7.04
CA PHE A 68 -2.22 10.51 -5.96
C PHE A 68 -3.10 9.98 -4.82
N GLU A 69 -2.47 9.46 -3.75
CA GLU A 69 -3.10 8.71 -2.65
C GLU A 69 -3.65 7.34 -3.05
N SER A 70 -2.99 6.28 -2.53
CA SER A 70 -3.33 4.91 -2.92
C SER A 70 -4.79 4.52 -2.67
N GLY A 71 -5.43 5.03 -1.63
CA GLY A 71 -6.86 4.77 -1.38
C GLY A 71 -7.78 5.42 -2.41
N ALA A 72 -7.49 6.66 -2.82
CA ALA A 72 -8.26 7.36 -3.85
C ALA A 72 -8.08 6.69 -5.22
N ILE A 73 -6.84 6.30 -5.54
CA ILE A 73 -6.53 5.56 -6.77
C ILE A 73 -7.27 4.21 -6.80
N LEU A 74 -7.30 3.46 -5.69
CA LEU A 74 -8.06 2.20 -5.62
C LEU A 74 -9.55 2.40 -5.89
N ILE A 75 -10.17 3.42 -5.28
CA ILE A 75 -11.59 3.74 -5.50
C ILE A 75 -11.83 4.09 -6.97
N TYR A 76 -10.97 4.95 -7.54
CA TYR A 76 -11.07 5.35 -8.94
C TYR A 76 -10.96 4.17 -9.91
N LEU A 77 -9.95 3.31 -9.75
CA LEU A 77 -9.76 2.15 -10.62
C LEU A 77 -10.91 1.14 -10.47
N ALA A 78 -11.49 1.03 -9.29
CA ALA A 78 -12.66 0.18 -9.05
C ALA A 78 -13.90 0.73 -9.78
N GLU A 79 -14.10 2.05 -9.77
CA GLU A 79 -15.17 2.69 -10.54
C GLU A 79 -14.95 2.57 -12.05
N LYS A 80 -13.73 2.83 -12.54
CA LYS A 80 -13.38 2.74 -13.96
C LYS A 80 -13.58 1.32 -14.52
N SER A 81 -13.18 0.31 -13.75
CA SER A 81 -13.34 -1.10 -14.16
C SER A 81 -14.73 -1.67 -13.88
N GLY A 82 -15.48 -1.09 -12.94
CA GLY A 82 -16.73 -1.66 -12.43
C GLY A 82 -16.53 -2.88 -11.53
N MET A 83 -15.30 -3.14 -11.06
CA MET A 83 -14.92 -4.31 -10.27
C MET A 83 -14.48 -3.92 -8.85
N LEU A 84 -14.52 -4.88 -7.91
CA LEU A 84 -13.90 -4.78 -6.57
C LEU A 84 -14.42 -3.67 -5.63
N LEU A 85 -15.49 -2.96 -6.02
CA LEU A 85 -16.23 -2.03 -5.18
C LEU A 85 -17.74 -2.14 -5.48
N PRO A 86 -18.56 -2.62 -4.53
CA PRO A 86 -20.00 -2.73 -4.72
C PRO A 86 -20.69 -1.39 -5.02
N ARG A 87 -21.83 -1.44 -5.71
CA ARG A 87 -22.70 -0.26 -5.95
C ARG A 87 -23.78 -0.08 -4.88
N GLU A 88 -24.20 -1.16 -4.24
CA GLU A 88 -25.19 -1.12 -3.17
C GLU A 88 -24.65 -0.35 -1.96
N LEU A 89 -25.45 0.60 -1.43
CA LEU A 89 -25.02 1.61 -0.48
C LEU A 89 -24.26 1.02 0.73
N HIS A 90 -24.86 0.04 1.43
CA HIS A 90 -24.28 -0.50 2.66
C HIS A 90 -22.99 -1.25 2.38
N LYS A 91 -22.97 -2.15 1.38
CA LYS A 91 -21.76 -2.89 1.00
C LYS A 91 -20.64 -1.98 0.49
N ARG A 92 -21.00 -0.95 -0.29
CA ARG A 92 -20.04 0.03 -0.81
C ARG A 92 -19.33 0.76 0.33
N PHE A 93 -20.10 1.29 1.28
CA PHE A 93 -19.53 2.03 2.39
C PHE A 93 -18.84 1.14 3.43
N ALA A 94 -19.21 -0.13 3.55
CA ALA A 94 -18.41 -1.09 4.30
C ALA A 94 -16.99 -1.23 3.72
N VAL A 95 -16.86 -1.39 2.40
CA VAL A 95 -15.54 -1.44 1.73
C VAL A 95 -14.78 -0.13 1.92
N ILE A 96 -15.42 1.02 1.65
CA ILE A 96 -14.76 2.34 1.76
C ILE A 96 -14.30 2.60 3.20
N GLN A 97 -15.10 2.24 4.21
CA GLN A 97 -14.72 2.39 5.62
C GLN A 97 -13.41 1.65 5.92
N TRP A 98 -13.24 0.42 5.44
CA TRP A 98 -12.03 -0.36 5.65
C TRP A 98 -10.83 0.14 4.82
N VAL A 99 -11.05 0.69 3.62
CA VAL A 99 -10.01 1.42 2.89
C VAL A 99 -9.55 2.63 3.70
N MET A 100 -10.47 3.42 4.24
CA MET A 100 -10.11 4.59 5.05
C MET A 100 -9.43 4.19 6.37
N TRP A 101 -9.89 3.13 7.04
CA TRP A 101 -9.21 2.56 8.21
C TRP A 101 -7.78 2.14 7.89
N GLN A 102 -7.54 1.54 6.73
CA GLN A 102 -6.21 1.18 6.28
C GLN A 102 -5.35 2.44 6.05
N MET A 103 -5.89 3.43 5.34
CA MET A 103 -5.18 4.66 4.98
C MET A 103 -4.86 5.55 6.17
N ALA A 104 -5.72 5.59 7.20
CA ALA A 104 -5.57 6.42 8.38
C ALA A 104 -5.00 5.70 9.61
N GLY A 105 -5.04 4.36 9.63
CA GLY A 105 -4.62 3.52 10.75
C GLY A 105 -3.49 2.58 10.37
N LEU A 106 -3.83 1.42 9.80
CA LEU A 106 -2.89 0.32 9.55
C LEU A 106 -1.63 0.76 8.81
N GLY A 107 -1.77 1.44 7.68
CA GLY A 107 -0.64 1.87 6.85
C GLY A 107 0.29 2.84 7.58
N PRO A 108 -0.21 4.01 8.04
CA PRO A 108 0.62 4.97 8.75
C PRO A 108 1.31 4.39 10.00
N MET A 109 0.60 3.64 10.83
CA MET A 109 1.16 3.09 12.08
C MET A 109 2.21 2.00 11.79
N ALA A 110 1.97 1.15 10.80
CA ALA A 110 2.96 0.17 10.34
C ALA A 110 4.20 0.84 9.72
N GLY A 111 4.02 1.95 9.01
CA GLY A 111 5.12 2.77 8.50
C GLY A 111 6.00 3.32 9.62
N GLN A 112 5.39 3.86 10.68
CA GLN A 112 6.13 4.36 11.85
C GLN A 112 6.83 3.22 12.60
N ASN A 113 6.15 2.09 12.82
CA ASN A 113 6.76 0.91 13.44
C ASN A 113 7.99 0.45 12.67
N GLY A 114 7.86 0.25 11.35
CA GLY A 114 8.97 -0.13 10.48
C GLY A 114 10.10 0.90 10.48
N HIS A 115 9.79 2.19 10.50
CA HIS A 115 10.79 3.26 10.58
C HIS A 115 11.64 3.16 11.84
N PHE A 116 11.03 3.20 13.04
CA PHE A 116 11.77 3.15 14.29
C PHE A 116 12.46 1.80 14.53
N LEU A 117 11.86 0.71 14.06
CA LEU A 117 12.44 -0.62 14.20
C LEU A 117 13.65 -0.83 13.29
N LEU A 118 13.56 -0.44 12.01
CA LEU A 118 14.52 -0.85 10.98
C LEU A 118 15.47 0.27 10.55
N TYR A 119 15.00 1.52 10.48
CA TYR A 119 15.68 2.58 9.72
C TYR A 119 16.10 3.80 10.55
N ALA A 120 15.48 4.05 11.71
CA ALA A 120 15.89 5.14 12.58
C ALA A 120 17.36 4.96 13.00
N PRO A 121 18.20 6.01 12.88
CA PRO A 121 19.63 5.93 13.21
C PRO A 121 19.84 5.62 14.69
N GLU A 122 18.94 6.11 15.54
CA GLU A 122 18.91 5.82 16.98
C GLU A 122 17.73 4.92 17.34
N LYS A 123 17.98 3.91 18.18
CA LYS A 123 16.95 3.01 18.67
C LYS A 123 16.22 3.61 19.86
N LEU A 124 15.10 4.27 19.58
CA LEU A 124 14.22 4.85 20.58
C LEU A 124 13.24 3.81 21.10
N ARG A 125 13.56 3.16 22.23
CA ARG A 125 12.76 2.09 22.84
C ARG A 125 11.28 2.46 22.97
N TYR A 126 10.97 3.66 23.48
CA TYR A 126 9.59 4.13 23.64
C TYR A 126 8.82 4.17 22.32
N ALA A 127 9.43 4.66 21.24
CA ALA A 127 8.78 4.74 19.93
C ALA A 127 8.53 3.34 19.35
N ILE A 128 9.53 2.47 19.40
CA ILE A 128 9.42 1.07 18.96
C ILE A 128 8.28 0.37 19.72
N GLU A 129 8.24 0.48 21.04
CA GLU A 129 7.18 -0.13 21.85
C GLU A 129 5.80 0.46 21.55
N ARG A 130 5.68 1.79 21.42
CA ARG A 130 4.42 2.47 21.15
C ARG A 130 3.83 2.04 19.80
N TYR A 131 4.61 2.13 18.73
CA TYR A 131 4.13 1.78 17.40
C TYR A 131 3.97 0.27 17.21
N GLY A 132 4.83 -0.55 17.83
CA GLY A 132 4.67 -2.00 17.84
C GLY A 132 3.38 -2.44 18.52
N LYS A 133 3.03 -1.84 19.68
CA LYS A 133 1.75 -2.09 20.37
C LYS A 133 0.55 -1.68 19.52
N GLU A 134 0.62 -0.52 18.85
CA GLU A 134 -0.48 -0.05 18.01
C GLU A 134 -0.68 -0.92 16.76
N VAL A 135 0.39 -1.33 16.08
CA VAL A 135 0.29 -2.27 14.94
C VAL A 135 -0.30 -3.61 15.38
N ARG A 136 0.13 -4.15 16.53
CA ARG A 136 -0.44 -5.37 17.11
C ARG A 136 -1.93 -5.21 17.41
N ARG A 137 -2.36 -4.06 17.95
CA ARG A 137 -3.77 -3.73 18.18
C ARG A 137 -4.57 -3.70 16.86
N LEU A 138 -4.02 -3.08 15.82
CA LEU A 138 -4.65 -3.00 14.49
C LEU A 138 -4.77 -4.37 13.82
N TYR A 139 -3.79 -5.25 13.99
CA TYR A 139 -3.90 -6.66 13.56
C TYR A 139 -5.03 -7.37 14.32
N GLY A 140 -5.17 -7.13 15.63
CA GLY A 140 -6.28 -7.67 16.41
C GLY A 140 -7.66 -7.13 15.99
N VAL A 141 -7.75 -5.88 15.52
CA VAL A 141 -8.98 -5.34 14.92
C VAL A 141 -9.31 -6.05 13.62
N LEU A 142 -8.34 -6.19 12.72
CA LEU A 142 -8.51 -6.89 11.45
C LEU A 142 -8.84 -8.37 11.64
N ASP A 143 -8.24 -9.02 12.64
CA ASP A 143 -8.49 -10.43 12.95
C ASP A 143 -9.93 -10.67 13.40
N ARG A 144 -10.46 -9.83 14.31
CA ARG A 144 -11.86 -9.90 14.73
C ARG A 144 -12.81 -9.67 13.55
N GLN A 145 -12.54 -8.66 12.73
CA GLN A 145 -13.33 -8.39 11.54
C GLN A 145 -13.41 -9.61 10.61
N LEU A 146 -12.26 -10.21 10.29
CA LEU A 146 -12.20 -11.40 9.44
C LEU A 146 -12.80 -12.65 10.11
N GLY A 147 -12.89 -12.67 11.44
CA GLY A 147 -13.67 -13.66 12.18
C GLY A 147 -15.18 -13.54 11.93
N GLU A 148 -15.68 -12.32 11.75
CA GLU A 148 -17.10 -12.03 11.48
C GLU A 148 -17.45 -12.14 9.99
N THR A 149 -16.56 -11.70 9.09
CA THR A 149 -16.83 -11.62 7.64
C THR A 149 -16.32 -12.81 6.83
N GLY A 150 -15.55 -13.72 7.45
CA GLY A 150 -15.05 -14.93 6.80
C GLY A 150 -13.84 -14.66 5.92
N ASP A 151 -13.99 -14.83 4.60
CA ASP A 151 -12.86 -14.87 3.68
C ASP A 151 -12.30 -13.49 3.32
N HIS A 152 -13.09 -12.42 3.40
CA HIS A 152 -12.66 -11.07 3.02
C HIS A 152 -13.12 -10.01 4.02
N ILE A 153 -12.41 -8.88 4.06
CA ILE A 153 -12.56 -7.85 5.11
C ILE A 153 -13.99 -7.26 5.17
N ALA A 154 -14.60 -7.06 4.01
CA ALA A 154 -15.89 -6.38 3.88
C ALA A 154 -16.94 -7.23 3.13
N GLY A 155 -16.88 -8.56 3.30
CA GLY A 155 -17.78 -9.53 2.66
C GLY A 155 -17.16 -10.17 1.42
N ALA A 156 -17.41 -9.61 0.23
CA ALA A 156 -16.76 -10.09 -0.99
C ALA A 156 -15.35 -9.47 -1.16
N TYR A 157 -14.46 -10.15 -1.90
CA TYR A 157 -13.13 -9.62 -2.21
C TYR A 157 -13.22 -8.23 -2.84
N SER A 158 -12.47 -7.28 -2.30
CA SER A 158 -12.62 -5.87 -2.65
C SER A 158 -11.31 -5.10 -2.56
N ILE A 159 -11.36 -3.81 -2.92
CA ILE A 159 -10.25 -2.90 -2.71
C ILE A 159 -9.85 -2.73 -1.23
N ALA A 160 -10.70 -3.09 -0.26
CA ALA A 160 -10.31 -3.10 1.16
C ALA A 160 -9.24 -4.16 1.44
N ASP A 161 -9.39 -5.34 0.85
CA ASP A 161 -8.42 -6.44 0.95
C ASP A 161 -7.09 -6.05 0.30
N ILE A 162 -7.15 -5.50 -0.93
CA ILE A 162 -5.99 -5.01 -1.67
C ILE A 162 -5.27 -3.90 -0.91
N ALA A 163 -6.01 -3.00 -0.25
CA ALA A 163 -5.43 -1.93 0.55
C ALA A 163 -4.64 -2.47 1.76
N CYS A 164 -5.17 -3.49 2.45
CA CYS A 164 -4.59 -4.02 3.68
C CYS A 164 -3.46 -5.03 3.44
N PHE A 165 -3.59 -5.88 2.42
CA PHE A 165 -2.71 -7.03 2.21
C PHE A 165 -1.21 -6.69 2.15
N PRO A 166 -0.76 -5.69 1.36
CA PRO A 166 0.67 -5.38 1.26
C PRO A 166 1.30 -4.96 2.60
N TRP A 167 0.51 -4.36 3.50
CA TRP A 167 0.98 -3.99 4.83
C TRP A 167 1.07 -5.18 5.78
N ILE A 168 0.17 -6.17 5.65
CA ILE A 168 0.26 -7.44 6.39
C ILE A 168 1.43 -8.31 5.89
N MET A 169 1.74 -8.28 4.60
CA MET A 169 2.86 -9.04 4.02
C MET A 169 4.22 -8.71 4.67
N THR A 170 4.37 -7.52 5.24
CA THR A 170 5.60 -7.09 5.90
C THR A 170 5.70 -7.50 7.38
N HIS A 171 4.75 -8.29 7.91
CA HIS A 171 4.65 -8.63 9.33
C HIS A 171 5.96 -9.15 9.95
N LYS A 172 6.71 -10.04 9.26
CA LYS A 172 7.97 -10.59 9.78
C LYS A 172 9.01 -9.50 10.01
N LYS A 173 9.17 -8.59 9.04
CA LYS A 173 10.10 -7.45 9.14
C LYS A 173 9.67 -6.47 10.23
N GLN A 174 8.39 -6.44 10.56
CA GLN A 174 7.83 -5.62 11.63
C GLN A 174 7.87 -6.29 13.03
N GLY A 175 8.42 -7.51 13.13
CA GLY A 175 8.51 -8.24 14.39
C GLY A 175 7.19 -8.87 14.86
N LEU A 176 6.24 -9.12 13.95
CA LEU A 176 4.98 -9.80 14.25
C LEU A 176 4.94 -11.22 13.66
N THR A 177 4.36 -12.16 14.40
CA THR A 177 3.91 -13.46 13.86
C THR A 177 2.42 -13.40 13.55
N LEU A 178 1.99 -14.08 12.48
CA LEU A 178 0.57 -14.24 12.17
C LEU A 178 -0.09 -15.35 13.00
N ASP A 179 0.68 -16.16 13.74
CA ASP A 179 0.12 -17.18 14.63
C ASP A 179 -0.73 -16.59 15.76
N ASP A 180 -0.45 -15.35 16.15
CA ASP A 180 -1.25 -14.57 17.12
C ASP A 180 -2.61 -14.11 16.54
N PHE A 181 -2.83 -14.24 15.22
CA PHE A 181 -3.97 -13.70 14.48
C PHE A 181 -4.51 -14.72 13.48
N PRO A 182 -5.25 -15.75 13.93
CA PRO A 182 -5.62 -16.90 13.10
C PRO A 182 -6.48 -16.53 11.87
N ASN A 183 -7.37 -15.54 11.97
CA ASN A 183 -8.19 -15.10 10.85
C ASN A 183 -7.38 -14.30 9.84
N VAL A 184 -6.48 -13.42 10.31
CA VAL A 184 -5.52 -12.72 9.43
C VAL A 184 -4.60 -13.74 8.74
N LYS A 185 -4.13 -14.76 9.44
CA LYS A 185 -3.28 -15.82 8.89
C LYS A 185 -3.98 -16.57 7.76
N ARG A 186 -5.25 -16.98 7.97
CA ARG A 186 -6.10 -17.62 6.95
C ARG A 186 -6.25 -16.73 5.72
N TRP A 187 -6.73 -15.52 5.93
CA TRP A 187 -6.95 -14.51 4.87
C TRP A 187 -5.67 -14.22 4.09
N PHE A 188 -4.54 -14.06 4.79
CA PHE A 188 -3.24 -13.81 4.18
C PHE A 188 -2.81 -14.96 3.27
N ALA A 189 -2.90 -16.21 3.75
CA ALA A 189 -2.54 -17.39 2.96
C ALA A 189 -3.41 -17.51 1.70
N MET A 190 -4.72 -17.32 1.84
CA MET A 190 -5.67 -17.36 0.74
C MET A 190 -5.36 -16.29 -0.31
N LEU A 191 -5.18 -15.03 0.10
CA LEU A 191 -4.88 -13.95 -0.85
C LEU A 191 -3.50 -14.11 -1.49
N ARG A 192 -2.49 -14.56 -0.72
CA ARG A 192 -1.14 -14.79 -1.26
C ARG A 192 -1.11 -15.84 -2.37
N ALA A 193 -2.04 -16.80 -2.34
CA ALA A 193 -2.18 -17.83 -3.36
C ALA A 193 -2.83 -17.34 -4.66
N ARG A 194 -3.44 -16.16 -4.70
CA ARG A 194 -4.13 -15.64 -5.91
C ARG A 194 -3.14 -15.23 -6.99
N ASP A 195 -3.33 -15.74 -8.21
CA ASP A 195 -2.43 -15.48 -9.35
C ASP A 195 -2.26 -14.00 -9.70
N THR A 196 -3.37 -13.26 -9.80
CA THR A 196 -3.40 -11.81 -10.08
C THR A 196 -2.63 -11.02 -9.03
N LEU A 197 -2.83 -11.37 -7.75
CA LEU A 197 -2.09 -10.77 -6.65
C LEU A 197 -0.59 -11.09 -6.74
N GLN A 198 -0.22 -12.33 -7.05
CA GLN A 198 1.20 -12.71 -7.23
C GLN A 198 1.85 -11.94 -8.36
N ARG A 199 1.17 -11.77 -9.51
CA ARG A 199 1.65 -10.92 -10.61
C ARG A 199 1.83 -9.48 -10.15
N GLY A 200 0.86 -8.93 -9.42
CA GLY A 200 0.93 -7.56 -8.89
C GLY A 200 2.10 -7.35 -7.94
N LEU A 201 2.44 -8.35 -7.12
CA LEU A 201 3.63 -8.34 -6.26
C LEU A 201 4.95 -8.49 -7.03
N ALA A 202 4.94 -9.16 -8.19
CA ALA A 202 6.12 -9.33 -9.03
C ALA A 202 6.46 -8.08 -9.84
N VAL A 203 5.52 -7.14 -10.00
CA VAL A 203 5.75 -5.85 -10.67
C VAL A 203 6.90 -5.10 -10.00
N GLY A 204 7.82 -4.59 -10.81
CA GLY A 204 9.00 -3.86 -10.34
C GLY A 204 10.04 -4.73 -9.63
N GLY A 205 9.97 -6.06 -9.76
CA GLY A 205 11.05 -6.96 -9.36
C GLY A 205 12.39 -6.50 -9.96
N GLY A 206 13.35 -6.16 -9.09
CA GLY A 206 14.67 -5.65 -9.48
C GLY A 206 14.81 -4.12 -9.56
N MET A 207 13.74 -3.34 -9.38
CA MET A 207 13.79 -1.87 -9.42
C MET A 207 14.24 -1.23 -8.10
N THR A 208 14.20 -1.95 -6.98
CA THR A 208 14.51 -1.38 -5.66
C THR A 208 15.85 -1.91 -5.17
N ARG A 209 16.82 -1.00 -5.00
CA ARG A 209 18.07 -1.30 -4.30
C ARG A 209 17.77 -1.51 -2.82
N SER A 210 18.41 -2.50 -2.19
CA SER A 210 18.29 -2.69 -0.74
C SER A 210 18.75 -1.41 -0.03
N ALA A 211 18.02 -0.97 1.00
CA ALA A 211 18.44 0.16 1.84
C ALA A 211 19.83 -0.07 2.46
N GLU A 212 20.25 -1.33 2.61
CA GLU A 212 21.58 -1.74 3.07
C GLU A 212 22.68 -1.41 2.05
N THR A 213 22.34 -1.24 0.77
CA THR A 213 23.25 -0.93 -0.34
C THR A 213 23.27 0.56 -0.72
N LEU A 214 22.54 1.39 0.02
CA LEU A 214 22.48 2.84 -0.17
C LEU A 214 23.54 3.54 0.68
N SER A 215 24.15 4.58 0.15
CA SER A 215 24.98 5.52 0.91
C SER A 215 24.13 6.28 1.95
N GLU A 216 24.78 6.89 2.96
CA GLU A 216 24.07 7.67 3.99
C GLU A 216 23.27 8.84 3.39
N LYS A 217 23.78 9.49 2.33
CA LYS A 217 23.05 10.55 1.62
C LYS A 217 21.81 10.02 0.91
N GLU A 218 21.91 8.85 0.26
CA GLU A 218 20.77 8.20 -0.38
C GLU A 218 19.75 7.74 0.66
N LYS A 219 20.18 7.22 1.82
CA LYS A 219 19.28 6.91 2.95
C LYS A 219 18.58 8.16 3.48
N ALA A 220 19.30 9.28 3.62
CA ALA A 220 18.71 10.55 4.05
C ALA A 220 17.63 11.02 3.08
N ARG A 221 17.83 10.88 1.76
CA ARG A 221 16.80 11.16 0.74
C ARG A 221 15.64 10.20 0.77
N PHE A 222 15.95 8.91 0.91
CA PHE A 222 14.97 7.83 0.90
C PHE A 222 14.01 7.92 2.09
N PHE A 223 14.54 8.22 3.28
CA PHE A 223 13.77 8.34 4.51
C PHE A 223 13.35 9.78 4.85
N GLY A 224 13.85 10.77 4.13
CA GLY A 224 13.50 12.18 4.30
C GLY A 224 14.19 12.87 5.48
N TYR A 225 15.41 12.45 5.82
CA TYR A 225 16.27 13.10 6.81
C TYR A 225 17.15 14.22 6.23
N GLU A 226 17.21 14.38 4.90
CA GLU A 226 17.94 15.51 4.30
C GLU A 226 17.21 16.80 4.69
N GLU A 227 17.90 17.73 5.37
CA GLU A 227 17.37 19.07 5.65
C GLU A 227 16.98 19.71 4.31
N ARG A 228 15.74 20.22 4.24
CA ARG A 228 15.15 20.79 3.03
C ARG A 228 15.61 22.21 2.79
#